data_AF-A0A3D0GXB8-F1
#
_entry.id   AF-A0A3D0GXB8-F1
#
_cell.length_a   1.000
_cell.length_b   1.000
_cell.length_c   1.000
_cell.angle_alpha   90.00
_cell.angle_beta   90.00
_cell.angle_gamma   90.00
#
_symmetry.space_group_name_H-M   'P 1'
#
loop_
_entity.id
_entity.type
_entity.pdbx_description
1 polymer ?
#
loop_
_entity_poly.entity_id
_entity_poly.type
_entity_poly.pdbx_seq_one_letter_code
_entity_poly.pdbx_strand_id
1 'polypeptide(L)'
;MAHADKFPGLTTPDDSYHGITYATKFGKGAFITKATAQLMRDLGSIQAPMNAYLLNLGIESLHVRVPRHCSNALKVAKFLESNEHVSWINYPDLESSKYHELAKKYLPNGSCGVISFGVKGGRSAAEKFMKNLKVAMIATHVADAHTCVLHPASSTHRQMTDEELTAAGIPSDLIRLSVGIENVDDIIEDVAQALEKC
;
A
#
# COMPACT_ATOMS: atom_id res chain seq x y z
N MET A 1 6.51 16.07 29.67
CA MET A 1 6.03 17.45 29.89
C MET A 1 6.83 18.53 29.15
N ALA A 2 7.93 18.22 28.44
CA ALA A 2 8.76 19.23 27.76
C ALA A 2 8.06 20.03 26.63
N HIS A 3 6.90 19.60 26.15
CA HIS A 3 6.12 20.23 25.07
C HIS A 3 4.62 20.32 25.42
N ALA A 4 4.30 20.64 26.67
CA ALA A 4 2.92 20.63 27.15
C ALA A 4 2.00 21.63 26.43
N ASP A 5 2.55 22.74 25.97
CA ASP A 5 1.89 23.76 25.13
C ASP A 5 1.42 23.20 23.78
N LYS A 6 2.17 22.26 23.20
CA LYS A 6 1.85 21.67 21.88
C LYS A 6 0.85 20.52 21.96
N PHE A 7 0.74 19.86 23.11
CA PHE A 7 -0.10 18.67 23.30
C PHE A 7 -1.06 18.82 24.48
N PRO A 8 -1.84 19.92 24.55
CA PRO A 8 -2.68 20.21 25.71
C PRO A 8 -3.64 19.07 26.03
N GLY A 9 -4.18 18.40 25.00
CA GLY A 9 -5.04 17.24 25.19
C GLY A 9 -4.40 16.10 26.02
N LEU A 10 -3.08 15.95 26.04
CA LEU A 10 -2.40 14.93 26.86
C LEU A 10 -1.88 15.51 28.18
N THR A 11 -1.62 16.81 28.23
CA THR A 11 -0.84 17.45 29.31
C THR A 11 -1.63 18.41 30.18
N THR A 12 -2.90 18.66 29.89
CA THR A 12 -3.83 19.36 30.78
C THR A 12 -4.88 18.38 31.34
N PRO A 13 -5.57 18.73 32.44
CA PRO A 13 -6.73 18.00 32.92
C PRO A 13 -7.79 17.81 31.82
N ASP A 14 -8.33 16.60 31.71
CA ASP A 14 -9.45 16.26 30.84
C ASP A 14 -10.72 16.09 31.68
N ASP A 15 -11.61 17.08 31.58
CA ASP A 15 -12.87 17.11 32.34
C ASP A 15 -13.81 15.97 31.96
N SER A 16 -13.71 15.44 30.74
CA SER A 16 -14.49 14.28 30.27
C SER A 16 -14.07 12.96 30.91
N TYR A 17 -12.98 12.98 31.68
CA TYR A 17 -12.41 11.82 32.36
C TYR A 17 -11.88 12.20 33.75
N HIS A 18 -12.70 12.92 34.52
CA HIS A 18 -12.46 13.27 35.93
C HIS A 18 -11.20 14.11 36.18
N GLY A 19 -10.85 15.01 35.25
CA GLY A 19 -9.71 15.92 35.40
C GLY A 19 -8.36 15.22 35.27
N ILE A 20 -8.32 14.02 34.69
CA ILE A 20 -7.07 13.28 34.51
C ILE A 20 -6.12 14.05 33.59
N THR A 21 -4.83 14.08 33.93
CA THR A 21 -3.79 14.50 33.00
C THR A 21 -3.08 13.25 32.49
N TYR A 22 -3.37 12.82 31.25
CA TYR A 22 -2.92 11.53 30.70
C TYR A 22 -1.40 11.37 30.71
N ALA A 23 -0.65 12.40 30.31
CA ALA A 23 0.81 12.39 30.30
C ALA A 23 1.40 12.15 31.69
N THR A 24 0.77 12.71 32.72
CA THR A 24 1.18 12.53 34.12
C THR A 24 0.80 11.14 34.63
N LYS A 25 -0.43 10.69 34.36
CA LYS A 25 -0.95 9.43 34.93
C LYS A 25 -0.42 8.18 34.23
N PHE A 26 -0.26 8.21 32.91
CA PHE A 26 0.05 7.03 32.09
C PHE A 26 1.43 7.10 31.42
N GLY A 27 2.17 8.22 31.54
CA GLY A 27 3.52 8.35 31.00
C GLY A 27 3.58 8.02 29.50
N LYS A 28 4.38 7.02 29.13
CA LYS A 28 4.52 6.56 27.73
C LYS A 28 3.22 6.00 27.14
N GLY A 29 2.30 5.51 27.97
CA GLY A 29 1.00 5.00 27.55
C GLY A 29 -0.06 6.10 27.33
N ALA A 30 0.24 7.36 27.65
CA ALA A 30 -0.74 8.44 27.64
C ALA A 30 -1.47 8.60 26.30
N PHE A 31 -0.75 8.48 25.19
CA PHE A 31 -1.34 8.63 23.86
C PHE A 31 -2.37 7.53 23.57
N ILE A 32 -1.99 6.25 23.71
CA ILE A 32 -2.89 5.14 23.41
C ILE A 32 -4.06 5.10 24.39
N THR A 33 -3.83 5.36 25.68
CA THR A 33 -4.90 5.42 26.67
C THR A 33 -5.89 6.53 26.36
N LYS A 34 -5.42 7.73 25.98
CA LYS A 34 -6.32 8.81 25.58
C LYS A 34 -7.12 8.46 24.32
N ALA A 35 -6.46 7.91 23.31
CA ALA A 35 -7.13 7.49 22.07
C ALA A 35 -8.23 6.45 22.34
N THR A 36 -8.00 5.51 23.25
CA THR A 36 -9.00 4.50 23.63
C THR A 36 -10.09 5.06 24.54
N ALA A 37 -9.73 5.78 25.59
CA ALA A 37 -10.67 6.19 26.64
C ALA A 37 -11.58 7.35 26.21
N GLN A 38 -11.11 8.20 25.29
CA GLN A 38 -11.87 9.34 24.79
C GLN A 38 -12.30 9.12 23.34
N LEU A 39 -11.36 9.07 22.39
CA LEU A 39 -11.72 9.07 20.96
C LEU A 39 -12.50 7.83 20.54
N MET A 40 -12.04 6.63 20.92
CA MET A 40 -12.73 5.39 20.57
C MET A 40 -14.10 5.28 21.27
N ARG A 41 -14.21 5.75 22.51
CA ARG A 41 -15.47 5.82 23.26
C ARG A 41 -16.48 6.75 22.57
N ASP A 42 -16.04 7.95 22.20
CA ASP A 42 -16.93 9.02 21.72
C ASP A 42 -17.26 8.86 20.22
N LEU A 43 -16.32 8.38 19.40
CA LEU A 43 -16.51 8.17 17.96
C LEU A 43 -17.00 6.76 17.61
N GLY A 44 -16.91 5.81 18.55
CA GLY A 44 -17.42 4.44 18.36
C GLY A 44 -16.67 3.62 17.30
N SER A 45 -15.43 3.99 16.93
CA SER A 45 -14.63 3.29 15.91
C SER A 45 -14.03 1.98 16.45
N ILE A 46 -14.90 1.03 16.84
CA ILE A 46 -14.52 -0.27 17.40
C ILE A 46 -14.51 -1.36 16.34
N GLN A 47 -13.57 -2.30 16.47
CA GLN A 47 -13.50 -3.47 15.61
C GLN A 47 -14.50 -4.54 16.06
N ALA A 48 -15.24 -5.13 15.12
CA ALA A 48 -16.09 -6.28 15.40
C ALA A 48 -15.22 -7.47 15.88
N PRO A 49 -15.63 -8.23 16.91
CA PRO A 49 -14.84 -9.35 17.44
C PRO A 49 -14.47 -10.40 16.38
N MET A 50 -15.39 -10.69 15.45
CA MET A 50 -15.12 -11.60 14.34
C MET A 50 -13.99 -11.09 13.44
N ASN A 51 -13.94 -9.78 13.15
CA ASN A 51 -12.86 -9.21 12.34
C ASN A 51 -11.52 -9.28 13.09
N ALA A 52 -11.52 -9.14 14.42
CA ALA A 52 -10.32 -9.29 15.24
C ALA A 52 -9.79 -10.73 15.20
N TYR A 53 -10.69 -11.71 15.27
CA TYR A 53 -10.33 -13.12 15.09
C TYR A 53 -9.71 -13.40 13.71
N LEU A 54 -10.34 -12.93 12.63
CA LEU A 54 -9.82 -13.11 11.26
C LEU A 54 -8.46 -12.41 11.06
N LEU A 55 -8.28 -11.22 11.62
CA LEU A 55 -7.00 -10.51 11.59
C LEU A 55 -5.91 -11.30 12.32
N ASN A 56 -6.21 -11.82 13.50
CA ASN A 56 -5.25 -12.62 14.28
C ASN A 56 -4.79 -13.86 13.50
N LEU A 57 -5.72 -14.59 12.88
CA LEU A 57 -5.37 -15.72 11.99
C LEU A 57 -4.44 -15.28 10.85
N GLY A 58 -4.72 -14.13 10.23
CA GLY A 58 -3.87 -13.58 9.18
C GLY A 58 -2.45 -13.26 9.68
N ILE A 59 -2.30 -12.74 10.90
CA ILE A 59 -1.00 -12.35 11.47
C ILE A 59 -0.10 -13.57 11.71
N GLU A 60 -0.64 -14.74 12.04
CA GLU A 60 0.14 -15.97 12.27
C GLU A 60 1.05 -16.32 11.08
N SER A 61 0.60 -16.05 9.85
CA SER A 61 1.36 -16.30 8.62
C SER A 61 2.08 -15.07 8.05
N LEU A 62 2.07 -13.93 8.74
CA LEU A 62 2.65 -12.68 8.23
C LEU A 62 4.14 -12.84 7.87
N HIS A 63 4.89 -13.53 8.73
CA HIS A 63 6.33 -13.74 8.61
C HIS A 63 6.73 -14.58 7.38
N VAL A 64 5.84 -15.43 6.84
CA VAL A 64 6.09 -16.18 5.60
C VAL A 64 5.52 -15.47 4.37
N ARG A 65 4.42 -14.73 4.52
CA ARG A 65 3.77 -14.02 3.40
C ARG A 65 4.55 -12.78 2.96
N VAL A 66 4.98 -11.93 3.90
CA VAL A 66 5.65 -10.66 3.55
C VAL A 66 6.94 -10.87 2.77
N PRO A 67 7.87 -11.76 3.17
CA PRO A 67 9.06 -12.04 2.36
C PRO A 67 8.73 -12.58 0.97
N ARG A 68 7.67 -13.40 0.84
CA ARG A 68 7.22 -13.90 -0.46
C ARG A 68 6.74 -12.75 -1.36
N HIS A 69 5.88 -11.86 -0.85
CA HIS A 69 5.45 -10.66 -1.57
C HIS A 69 6.64 -9.83 -2.07
N CYS A 70 7.60 -9.51 -1.19
CA CYS A 70 8.77 -8.72 -1.56
C CYS A 70 9.62 -9.43 -2.63
N SER A 71 9.89 -10.73 -2.45
CA SER A 71 10.71 -11.50 -3.40
C SER A 71 10.06 -11.64 -4.78
N ASN A 72 8.74 -11.86 -4.82
CA ASN A 72 7.97 -11.92 -6.06
C ASN A 72 7.95 -10.55 -6.75
N ALA A 73 7.64 -9.48 -5.99
CA ALA A 73 7.59 -8.13 -6.52
C ALA A 73 8.93 -7.66 -7.09
N LEU A 74 10.07 -7.95 -6.45
CA LEU A 74 11.38 -7.61 -7.01
C LEU A 74 11.65 -8.31 -8.34
N LYS A 75 11.27 -9.58 -8.49
CA LYS A 75 11.42 -10.31 -9.75
C LYS A 75 10.51 -9.74 -10.85
N VAL A 76 9.25 -9.48 -10.53
CA VAL A 76 8.29 -8.85 -11.47
C VAL A 76 8.76 -7.45 -11.86
N ALA A 77 9.27 -6.66 -10.91
CA ALA A 77 9.79 -5.33 -11.16
C ALA A 77 11.00 -5.36 -12.10
N LYS A 78 11.94 -6.29 -11.91
CA LYS A 78 13.07 -6.47 -12.83
C LYS A 78 12.63 -6.87 -14.24
N PHE A 79 11.64 -7.76 -14.35
CA PHE A 79 11.03 -8.10 -15.64
C PHE A 79 10.44 -6.87 -16.32
N LEU A 80 9.60 -6.12 -15.61
CA LEU A 80 8.94 -4.91 -16.11
C LEU A 80 9.96 -3.82 -16.51
N GLU A 81 11.01 -3.62 -15.73
CA GLU A 81 12.08 -2.64 -16.02
C GLU A 81 12.78 -2.91 -17.35
N SER A 82 12.92 -4.19 -17.72
CA SER A 82 13.56 -4.60 -18.98
C SER A 82 12.58 -4.71 -20.16
N ASN A 83 11.28 -4.55 -19.94
CA ASN A 83 10.26 -4.82 -20.95
C ASN A 83 10.01 -3.60 -21.85
N GLU A 84 10.04 -3.81 -23.17
CA GLU A 84 9.89 -2.71 -24.14
C GLU A 84 8.51 -2.06 -24.16
N HIS A 85 7.46 -2.69 -23.62
CA HIS A 85 6.12 -2.12 -23.51
C HIS A 85 5.93 -1.26 -22.24
N VAL A 86 6.94 -1.16 -21.37
CA VAL A 86 6.89 -0.36 -20.13
C VAL A 86 7.63 0.96 -20.34
N SER A 87 6.98 2.09 -20.04
CA SER A 87 7.54 3.44 -20.22
C SER A 87 8.40 3.88 -19.03
N TRP A 88 7.98 3.50 -17.82
CA TRP A 88 8.66 3.80 -16.56
C TRP A 88 8.23 2.80 -15.49
N ILE A 89 9.05 2.65 -14.46
CA ILE A 89 8.73 1.83 -13.29
C ILE A 89 9.13 2.57 -12.00
N ASN A 90 8.36 2.35 -10.95
CA ASN A 90 8.61 2.85 -9.61
C ASN A 90 8.50 1.69 -8.61
N TYR A 91 9.65 1.17 -8.18
CA TYR A 91 9.76 0.16 -7.13
C TYR A 91 11.05 0.41 -6.34
N PRO A 92 11.00 0.54 -5.00
CA PRO A 92 12.14 1.00 -4.21
C PRO A 92 13.31 0.01 -4.16
N ASP A 93 13.09 -1.28 -4.36
CA ASP A 93 14.16 -2.29 -4.31
C ASP A 93 14.91 -2.45 -5.64
N LEU A 94 14.51 -1.74 -6.72
CA LEU A 94 15.30 -1.67 -7.95
C LEU A 94 16.55 -0.80 -7.75
N GLU A 95 17.67 -1.21 -8.34
CA GLU A 95 18.94 -0.47 -8.27
C GLU A 95 18.85 0.90 -8.96
N SER A 96 18.01 1.01 -10.00
CA SER A 96 17.71 2.25 -10.72
C SER A 96 16.88 3.24 -9.90
N SER A 97 16.26 2.79 -8.81
CA SER A 97 15.38 3.63 -8.01
C SER A 97 16.16 4.68 -7.24
N LYS A 98 15.71 5.94 -7.30
CA LYS A 98 16.25 7.02 -6.46
C LYS A 98 16.13 6.75 -4.96
N TYR A 99 15.28 5.80 -4.55
CA TYR A 99 15.07 5.41 -3.16
C TYR A 99 15.83 4.14 -2.75
N HIS A 100 16.63 3.54 -3.65
CA HIS A 100 17.30 2.25 -3.40
C HIS A 100 18.14 2.25 -2.11
N GLU A 101 18.94 3.30 -1.89
CA GLU A 101 19.76 3.41 -0.68
C GLU A 101 18.92 3.62 0.59
N LEU A 102 17.76 4.28 0.50
CA LEU A 102 16.84 4.39 1.63
C LEU A 102 16.13 3.06 1.91
N ALA A 103 15.78 2.31 0.87
CA ALA A 103 15.20 0.97 0.99
C ALA A 103 16.18 0.03 1.69
N LYS A 104 17.46 0.01 1.27
CA LYS A 104 18.51 -0.77 1.94
C LYS A 104 18.70 -0.38 3.41
N LYS A 105 18.61 0.92 3.72
CA LYS A 105 18.77 1.41 5.10
C LYS A 105 17.60 1.03 6.01
N TYR A 106 16.36 1.22 5.55
CA TYR A 106 15.18 1.12 6.40
C TYR A 106 14.40 -0.19 6.23
N LEU A 107 14.53 -0.86 5.09
CA LEU A 107 13.80 -2.07 4.70
C LEU A 107 14.77 -3.16 4.18
N PRO A 108 15.83 -3.51 4.92
CA PRO A 108 16.90 -4.40 4.44
C PRO A 108 16.43 -5.83 4.09
N ASN A 109 15.24 -6.22 4.57
CA ASN A 109 14.66 -7.55 4.37
C ASN A 109 13.52 -7.56 3.33
N GLY A 110 13.44 -6.52 2.48
CA GLY A 110 12.43 -6.35 1.45
C GLY A 110 11.46 -5.20 1.76
N SER A 111 11.08 -4.46 0.72
CA SER A 111 10.26 -3.24 0.87
C SER A 111 8.76 -3.50 0.94
N CYS A 112 8.15 -3.96 -0.16
CA CYS A 112 6.72 -4.24 -0.27
C CYS A 112 6.41 -5.12 -1.50
N GLY A 113 5.15 -5.57 -1.62
CA GLY A 113 4.64 -6.26 -2.80
C GLY A 113 4.05 -5.33 -3.88
N VAL A 114 4.15 -4.01 -3.74
CA VAL A 114 3.43 -3.06 -4.61
C VAL A 114 4.38 -2.38 -5.59
N ILE A 115 4.05 -2.47 -6.87
CA ILE A 115 4.79 -1.88 -7.98
C ILE A 115 3.87 -0.89 -8.69
N SER A 116 4.41 0.28 -9.08
CA SER A 116 3.75 1.18 -10.00
C SER A 116 4.57 1.30 -11.28
N PHE A 117 3.93 1.23 -12.44
CA PHE A 117 4.61 1.34 -13.73
C PHE A 117 3.69 1.93 -14.79
N GLY A 118 4.27 2.49 -15.84
CA GLY A 118 3.54 3.03 -16.99
C GLY A 118 3.54 2.06 -18.17
N VAL A 119 2.38 1.84 -18.78
CA VAL A 119 2.27 1.07 -20.03
C VAL A 119 2.41 2.01 -21.23
N LYS A 120 3.35 1.73 -22.14
CA LYS A 120 3.49 2.49 -23.38
C LYS A 120 2.19 2.43 -24.19
N GLY A 121 1.77 3.56 -24.73
CA GLY A 121 0.46 3.71 -25.40
C GLY A 121 -0.61 4.37 -24.53
N GLY A 122 -0.27 4.79 -23.30
CA GLY A 122 -1.13 5.66 -22.49
C GLY A 122 -2.34 4.93 -21.90
N ARG A 123 -3.39 5.69 -21.62
CA ARG A 123 -4.65 5.20 -21.02
C ARG A 123 -5.22 3.96 -21.72
N SER A 124 -5.30 3.99 -23.04
CA SER A 124 -5.91 2.89 -23.80
C SER A 124 -5.11 1.59 -23.67
N ALA A 125 -3.78 1.68 -23.72
CA ALA A 125 -2.91 0.52 -23.53
C ALA A 125 -2.99 -0.01 -22.09
N ALA A 126 -2.99 0.87 -21.09
CA ALA A 126 -3.14 0.49 -19.69
C ALA A 126 -4.49 -0.20 -19.39
N GLU A 127 -5.59 0.27 -19.99
CA GLU A 127 -6.90 -0.38 -19.91
C GLU A 127 -6.90 -1.76 -20.57
N LYS A 128 -6.29 -1.91 -21.75
CA LYS A 128 -6.15 -3.20 -22.43
C LYS A 128 -5.28 -4.16 -21.63
N PHE A 129 -4.16 -3.70 -21.08
CA PHE A 129 -3.29 -4.50 -20.22
C PHE A 129 -4.12 -5.09 -19.08
N MET A 130 -4.81 -4.23 -18.32
CA MET A 130 -5.62 -4.64 -17.17
C MET A 130 -6.72 -5.63 -17.57
N LYS A 131 -7.34 -5.45 -18.74
CA LYS A 131 -8.40 -6.34 -19.26
C LYS A 131 -7.89 -7.71 -19.71
N ASN A 132 -6.63 -7.81 -20.14
CA ASN A 132 -6.07 -9.04 -20.72
C ASN A 132 -5.39 -9.96 -19.69
N LEU A 133 -5.21 -9.50 -18.45
CA LEU A 133 -4.71 -10.34 -17.35
C LEU A 133 -5.69 -11.49 -17.06
N LYS A 134 -5.14 -12.67 -16.76
CA LYS A 134 -5.87 -13.91 -16.53
C LYS A 134 -5.69 -14.45 -15.12
N VAL A 135 -4.58 -14.13 -14.47
CA VAL A 135 -4.24 -14.54 -13.10
C VAL A 135 -4.46 -13.37 -12.15
N ALA A 136 -3.90 -12.20 -12.48
CA ALA A 136 -4.06 -11.01 -11.64
C ALA A 136 -5.52 -10.53 -11.62
N MET A 137 -6.05 -10.30 -10.41
CA MET A 137 -7.44 -9.86 -10.24
C MET A 137 -7.55 -8.34 -10.20
N ILE A 138 -8.59 -7.79 -10.80
CA ILE A 138 -8.89 -6.35 -10.70
C ILE A 138 -9.40 -6.06 -9.29
N ALA A 139 -8.64 -5.31 -8.50
CA ALA A 139 -9.02 -4.97 -7.13
C ALA A 139 -8.49 -3.61 -6.67
N THR A 140 -9.24 -2.97 -5.76
CA THR A 140 -8.88 -1.67 -5.19
C THR A 140 -8.01 -1.79 -3.94
N HIS A 141 -8.05 -2.92 -3.23
CA HIS A 141 -7.15 -3.23 -2.12
C HIS A 141 -5.76 -3.66 -2.58
N VAL A 142 -4.86 -3.88 -1.61
CA VAL A 142 -3.47 -4.30 -1.82
C VAL A 142 -3.10 -5.34 -0.76
N ALA A 143 -1.98 -6.04 -0.98
CA ALA A 143 -1.43 -7.04 -0.05
C ALA A 143 -2.39 -8.20 0.28
N ASP A 144 -3.26 -8.55 -0.67
CA ASP A 144 -3.94 -9.85 -0.69
C ASP A 144 -2.92 -10.95 -1.01
N ALA A 145 -3.23 -12.20 -0.66
CA ALA A 145 -2.46 -13.35 -1.12
C ALA A 145 -2.46 -13.46 -2.66
N HIS A 146 -3.53 -13.00 -3.31
CA HIS A 146 -3.60 -12.93 -4.77
C HIS A 146 -2.92 -11.68 -5.31
N THR A 147 -2.37 -11.79 -6.51
CA THR A 147 -1.89 -10.66 -7.29
C THR A 147 -3.09 -9.82 -7.71
N CYS A 148 -3.06 -8.53 -7.37
CA CYS A 148 -4.10 -7.57 -7.67
C CYS A 148 -3.59 -6.46 -8.60
N VAL A 149 -4.41 -6.04 -9.55
CA VAL A 149 -4.10 -4.97 -10.49
C VAL A 149 -5.16 -3.86 -10.42
N LEU A 150 -4.71 -2.62 -10.62
CA LEU A 150 -5.58 -1.46 -10.76
C LEU A 150 -4.97 -0.47 -11.75
N HIS A 151 -5.77 0.05 -12.66
CA HIS A 151 -5.46 1.24 -13.45
C HIS A 151 -6.24 2.45 -12.87
N PRO A 152 -5.63 3.31 -12.03
CA PRO A 152 -6.38 4.29 -11.25
C PRO A 152 -7.15 5.31 -12.09
N ALA A 153 -6.56 5.76 -13.21
CA ALA A 153 -7.15 6.79 -14.06
C ALA A 153 -8.50 6.38 -14.68
N SER A 154 -8.73 5.08 -14.96
CA SER A 154 -10.02 4.60 -15.50
C SER A 154 -10.94 4.00 -14.43
N SER A 155 -10.49 3.92 -13.17
CA SER A 155 -11.22 3.26 -12.08
C SER A 155 -11.46 4.21 -10.90
N THR A 156 -10.58 4.16 -9.90
CA THR A 156 -10.71 4.89 -8.62
C THR A 156 -10.73 6.40 -8.79
N HIS A 157 -10.06 6.92 -9.81
CA HIS A 157 -9.94 8.36 -10.07
C HIS A 157 -10.61 8.75 -11.40
N ARG A 158 -11.51 7.92 -11.92
CA ARG A 158 -12.20 8.16 -13.22
C ARG A 158 -13.03 9.45 -13.27
N GLN A 159 -13.33 10.05 -12.12
CA GLN A 159 -14.09 11.29 -12.01
C GLN A 159 -13.22 12.54 -12.14
N MET A 160 -11.89 12.38 -12.08
CA MET A 160 -10.94 13.49 -12.22
C MET A 160 -10.69 13.84 -13.69
N THR A 161 -10.40 15.11 -13.96
CA THR A 161 -9.88 15.54 -15.25
C THR A 161 -8.43 15.10 -15.44
N ASP A 162 -7.92 15.16 -16.67
CA ASP A 162 -6.51 14.82 -16.95
C ASP A 162 -5.52 15.76 -16.23
N GLU A 163 -5.91 17.01 -16.00
CA GLU A 163 -5.14 18.01 -15.25
C GLU A 163 -5.10 17.66 -13.76
N GLU A 164 -6.24 17.27 -13.17
CA GLU A 164 -6.34 16.84 -11.77
C GLU A 164 -5.56 15.54 -11.54
N LEU A 165 -5.65 14.58 -12.46
CA LEU A 165 -4.87 13.34 -12.43
C LEU A 165 -3.37 13.63 -12.42
N THR A 166 -2.93 14.54 -13.30
CA THR A 166 -1.51 14.96 -13.37
C THR A 166 -1.07 15.63 -12.07
N ALA A 167 -1.88 16.54 -11.52
CA ALA A 167 -1.61 17.22 -10.25
C ALA A 167 -1.56 16.24 -9.06
N ALA A 168 -2.37 15.17 -9.09
CA ALA A 168 -2.38 14.12 -8.09
C ALA A 168 -1.24 13.10 -8.23
N GLY A 169 -0.40 13.22 -9.28
CA GLY A 169 0.67 12.26 -9.56
C GLY A 169 0.16 10.92 -10.08
N ILE A 170 -0.97 10.93 -10.82
CA ILE A 170 -1.57 9.76 -11.44
C ILE A 170 -1.50 9.92 -12.96
N PRO A 171 -0.35 9.60 -13.59
CA PRO A 171 -0.26 9.50 -15.03
C PRO A 171 -1.35 8.59 -15.61
N SER A 172 -1.85 8.95 -16.80
CA SER A 172 -2.93 8.19 -17.44
C SER A 172 -2.50 6.79 -17.91
N ASP A 173 -1.19 6.49 -17.89
CA ASP A 173 -0.61 5.18 -18.21
C ASP A 173 -0.33 4.30 -16.98
N LEU A 174 -0.60 4.82 -15.77
CA LEU A 174 -0.20 4.19 -14.51
C LEU A 174 -0.99 2.92 -14.21
N ILE A 175 -0.28 1.81 -14.10
CA ILE A 175 -0.75 0.58 -13.48
C ILE A 175 -0.16 0.47 -12.07
N ARG A 176 -1.02 0.11 -11.11
CA ARG A 176 -0.61 -0.36 -9.78
C ARG A 176 -0.81 -1.86 -9.72
N LEU A 177 0.28 -2.60 -9.54
CA LEU A 177 0.29 -4.05 -9.36
C LEU A 177 0.69 -4.37 -7.93
N SER A 178 -0.21 -4.98 -7.17
CA SER A 178 0.05 -5.55 -5.85
C SER A 178 0.33 -7.04 -6.04
N VAL A 179 1.60 -7.40 -6.12
CA VAL A 179 2.08 -8.77 -6.38
C VAL A 179 1.79 -9.66 -5.17
N GLY A 180 1.12 -10.77 -5.44
CA GLY A 180 0.69 -11.78 -4.46
C GLY A 180 1.79 -12.78 -4.11
N ILE A 181 1.36 -13.92 -3.58
CA ILE A 181 2.22 -15.03 -3.15
C ILE A 181 2.16 -16.25 -4.08
N GLU A 182 1.59 -16.11 -5.27
CA GLU A 182 1.58 -17.17 -6.28
C GLU A 182 3.00 -17.53 -6.75
N ASN A 183 3.10 -18.54 -7.62
CA ASN A 183 4.34 -18.79 -8.33
C ASN A 183 4.67 -17.54 -9.18
N VAL A 184 5.88 -17.02 -8.99
CA VAL A 184 6.32 -15.79 -9.65
C VAL A 184 6.41 -15.93 -11.16
N ASP A 185 6.69 -17.14 -11.66
CA ASP A 185 6.79 -17.38 -13.10
C ASP A 185 5.41 -17.28 -13.76
N ASP A 186 4.36 -17.77 -13.10
CA ASP A 186 2.97 -17.63 -13.56
C ASP A 186 2.52 -16.16 -13.58
N ILE A 187 2.94 -15.37 -12.57
CA ILE A 187 2.68 -13.92 -12.52
C ILE A 187 3.39 -13.21 -13.68
N ILE A 188 4.65 -13.53 -13.92
CA ILE A 188 5.43 -12.93 -15.01
C ILE A 188 4.84 -13.31 -16.36
N GLU A 189 4.45 -14.57 -16.57
CA GLU A 189 3.80 -15.02 -17.80
C GLU A 189 2.47 -14.29 -18.04
N ASP A 190 1.64 -14.12 -17.00
CA ASP A 190 0.39 -13.39 -17.11
C ASP A 190 0.59 -11.91 -17.46
N VAL A 191 1.58 -11.27 -16.84
CA VAL A 191 1.94 -9.88 -17.14
C VAL A 191 2.51 -9.76 -18.55
N ALA A 192 3.40 -10.66 -18.96
CA ALA A 192 4.02 -10.66 -20.28
C ALA A 192 2.96 -10.78 -21.40
N GLN A 193 2.09 -11.79 -21.32
CA GLN A 193 1.05 -12.00 -22.33
C GLN A 193 0.03 -10.86 -22.39
N ALA A 194 -0.20 -10.16 -21.26
CA ALA A 194 -1.07 -9.00 -21.23
C ALA A 194 -0.42 -7.78 -21.88
N LEU A 195 0.88 -7.55 -21.66
CA LEU A 195 1.65 -6.45 -22.26
C LEU A 195 1.74 -6.60 -23.80
N GLU A 196 1.94 -7.81 -24.32
CA GLU A 196 2.00 -8.07 -25.77
C GLU A 196 0.70 -7.75 -26.52
N LYS A 197 -0.43 -7.62 -25.80
CA LYS A 197 -1.76 -7.35 -26.38
C LYS A 197 -2.18 -5.87 -26.30
N CYS A 198 -1.30 -4.99 -25.84
CA CYS A 198 -1.59 -3.59 -25.60
C CYS A 198 -1.49 -2.74 -26.87
#